data_AF-A0A436CUJ8-F1
#
_entry.id   AF-A0A436CUJ8-F1
#
_cell.length_a   1.000
_cell.length_b   1.000
_cell.length_c   1.000
_cell.angle_alpha   90.00
_cell.angle_beta   90.00
_cell.angle_gamma   90.00
#
_symmetry.space_group_name_H-M   'P 1'
#
loop_
_entity.id
_entity.type
_entity.pdbx_description
1 polymer ?
#
loop_
_entity_poly.entity_id
_entity_poly.type
_entity_poly.pdbx_seq_one_letter_code
_entity_poly.pdbx_strand_id
1 'polypeptide(L)'
;LGGQVHETLRSYTYLYPHTGSVHSEDAHGKNVYNDPDLAAACALEYVEQGFNAVKLDPAGPYTAFDGHQPRLVDIDLSTRMIKAIREAVGTRADILFGTHGQFTASGALRMARAIEPYDPLWFEEPVPPDMPEVMAQVARATSIPIATGERLTTKFEFARVIENRAATILQPDLGRSGGILETKKIAAMAEAYHIQIAPHCYCGPIVGAANIQLAVTLPNFLILESLKQWDGFHATLLKKKIEWQDGNVIPSKEPGLGVELNEAVCDAHPYTGKDLHLQMMQTPLMP
;
A
#
# COMPACT_ATOMS: atom_id res chain seq x y z
N LEU A 1 -20.49 13.84 1.47
CA LEU A 1 -19.38 13.42 2.35
C LEU A 1 -18.44 14.59 2.71
N GLY A 2 -18.94 15.83 2.85
CA GLY A 2 -18.11 17.00 3.23
C GLY A 2 -17.71 17.93 2.08
N GLY A 3 -17.92 17.55 0.82
CA GLY A 3 -17.54 18.36 -0.34
C GLY A 3 -16.08 18.16 -0.75
N GLN A 4 -15.70 18.74 -1.88
CA GLN A 4 -14.35 18.63 -2.44
C GLN A 4 -13.36 19.47 -1.63
N VAL A 5 -12.25 18.85 -1.24
CA VAL A 5 -11.09 19.46 -0.57
C VAL A 5 -9.87 19.49 -1.50
N HIS A 6 -9.73 18.46 -2.35
CA HIS A 6 -8.58 18.31 -3.26
C HIS A 6 -9.02 18.42 -4.72
N GLU A 7 -8.29 19.20 -5.54
CA GLU A 7 -8.51 19.24 -7.00
C GLU A 7 -7.86 18.05 -7.71
N THR A 8 -6.76 17.55 -7.16
CA THR A 8 -6.04 16.35 -7.62
C THR A 8 -5.62 15.52 -6.41
N LEU A 9 -5.41 14.22 -6.59
CA LEU A 9 -5.00 13.32 -5.52
C LEU A 9 -3.59 12.80 -5.77
N ARG A 10 -2.66 13.13 -4.88
CA ARG A 10 -1.32 12.53 -4.85
C ARG A 10 -1.44 11.01 -4.88
N SER A 11 -0.68 10.34 -5.74
CA SER A 11 -0.69 8.88 -5.83
C SER A 11 0.69 8.25 -5.74
N TYR A 12 0.72 6.97 -5.37
CA TYR A 12 1.90 6.11 -5.46
C TYR A 12 1.57 4.82 -6.20
N THR A 13 2.60 4.09 -6.60
CA THR A 13 2.47 2.74 -7.15
C THR A 13 3.48 1.80 -6.51
N TYR A 14 3.19 0.51 -6.51
CA TYR A 14 4.19 -0.52 -6.27
C TYR A 14 5.23 -0.53 -7.40
N LEU A 15 6.43 -1.01 -7.12
CA LEU A 15 7.42 -1.34 -8.15
C LEU A 15 7.02 -2.64 -8.86
N TYR A 16 6.77 -2.57 -10.17
CA TYR A 16 6.34 -3.73 -10.96
C TYR A 16 7.39 -4.11 -12.01
N PRO A 17 7.56 -5.41 -12.31
CA PRO A 17 8.41 -5.82 -13.41
C PRO A 17 7.75 -5.45 -14.75
N HIS A 18 8.57 -5.06 -15.73
CA HIS A 18 8.11 -4.79 -17.10
C HIS A 18 7.74 -6.05 -17.87
N THR A 19 8.42 -7.15 -17.55
CA THR A 19 8.22 -8.47 -18.14
C THR A 19 8.26 -9.53 -17.04
N GLY A 20 7.53 -10.62 -17.23
CA GLY A 20 7.40 -11.68 -16.23
C GLY A 20 6.19 -11.50 -15.31
N SER A 21 6.13 -12.33 -14.26
CA SER A 21 5.00 -12.34 -13.34
C SER A 21 5.06 -11.17 -12.36
N VAL A 22 3.90 -10.59 -12.07
CA VAL A 22 3.73 -9.66 -10.94
C VAL A 22 3.66 -10.41 -9.60
N HIS A 23 3.41 -11.72 -9.62
CA HIS A 23 3.47 -12.56 -8.44
C HIS A 23 4.92 -12.96 -8.18
N SER A 24 5.43 -12.61 -7.00
CA SER A 24 6.82 -12.86 -6.62
C SER A 24 7.17 -14.35 -6.57
N GLU A 25 6.21 -15.22 -6.25
CA GLU A 25 6.38 -16.68 -6.19
C GLU A 25 6.67 -17.30 -7.57
N ASP A 26 6.10 -16.71 -8.63
CA ASP A 26 6.31 -17.13 -10.02
C ASP A 26 7.54 -16.46 -10.66
N ALA A 27 8.09 -15.44 -9.99
CA ALA A 27 9.19 -14.64 -10.52
C ALA A 27 10.54 -15.34 -10.24
N HIS A 28 11.00 -16.15 -11.19
CA HIS A 28 12.30 -16.80 -11.11
C HIS A 28 13.47 -15.86 -11.44
N GLY A 29 14.59 -16.00 -10.73
CA GLY A 29 15.81 -15.25 -10.99
C GLY A 29 15.78 -13.80 -10.50
N LYS A 30 16.63 -12.95 -11.11
CA LYS A 30 16.72 -11.52 -10.77
C LYS A 30 15.50 -10.77 -11.32
N ASN A 31 14.83 -10.02 -10.46
CA ASN A 31 13.68 -9.20 -10.80
C ASN A 31 13.56 -7.98 -9.87
N VAL A 32 12.55 -7.13 -10.12
CA VAL A 32 12.35 -5.89 -9.36
C VAL A 32 12.11 -6.09 -7.86
N TYR A 33 11.72 -7.29 -7.42
CA TYR A 33 11.42 -7.59 -6.02
C TYR A 33 12.65 -8.07 -5.24
N ASN A 34 13.74 -8.47 -5.92
CA ASN A 34 14.91 -9.08 -5.28
C ASN A 34 16.28 -8.56 -5.75
N ASP A 35 16.31 -7.64 -6.72
CA ASP A 35 17.55 -7.04 -7.24
C ASP A 35 17.53 -5.50 -7.07
N PRO A 36 18.48 -4.92 -6.30
CA PRO A 36 18.50 -3.49 -6.00
C PRO A 36 18.61 -2.58 -7.23
N ASP A 37 19.38 -2.99 -8.25
CA ASP A 37 19.60 -2.17 -9.43
C ASP A 37 18.33 -2.10 -10.28
N LEU A 38 17.63 -3.23 -10.42
CA LEU A 38 16.34 -3.29 -11.10
C LEU A 38 15.25 -2.51 -10.37
N ALA A 39 15.21 -2.58 -9.04
CA ALA A 39 14.27 -1.81 -8.22
C ALA A 39 14.52 -0.30 -8.33
N ALA A 40 15.79 0.12 -8.30
CA ALA A 40 16.19 1.52 -8.45
C ALA A 40 15.85 2.07 -9.85
N ALA A 41 16.11 1.30 -10.90
CA ALA A 41 15.74 1.67 -12.27
C ALA A 41 14.22 1.83 -12.43
N CYS A 42 13.45 0.85 -11.92
CA CYS A 42 11.99 0.90 -11.94
C CYS A 42 11.45 2.12 -11.17
N ALA A 43 12.01 2.40 -10.00
CA ALA A 43 11.63 3.58 -9.21
C ALA A 43 11.90 4.89 -9.98
N LEU A 44 13.07 5.00 -10.63
CA LEU A 44 13.42 6.18 -11.43
C LEU A 44 12.44 6.39 -12.59
N GLU A 45 12.07 5.33 -13.30
CA GLU A 45 11.08 5.42 -14.38
C GLU A 45 9.72 5.89 -13.89
N TYR A 46 9.25 5.42 -12.73
CA TYR A 46 8.00 5.93 -12.15
C TYR A 46 8.12 7.40 -11.75
N VAL A 47 9.27 7.84 -11.24
CA VAL A 47 9.53 9.26 -10.98
C VAL A 47 9.51 10.09 -12.27
N GLU A 48 10.06 9.57 -13.36
CA GLU A 48 10.01 10.23 -14.67
C GLU A 48 8.60 10.31 -15.26
N GLN A 49 7.72 9.36 -14.93
CA GLN A 49 6.30 9.41 -15.25
C GLN A 49 5.53 10.44 -14.39
N GLY A 50 6.12 10.89 -13.29
CA GLY A 50 5.55 11.91 -12.39
C GLY A 50 5.19 11.40 -11.00
N PHE A 51 5.34 10.11 -10.69
CA PHE A 51 5.15 9.64 -9.31
C PHE A 51 6.16 10.29 -8.37
N ASN A 52 5.70 10.65 -7.17
CA ASN A 52 6.56 11.16 -6.10
C ASN A 52 6.55 10.27 -4.85
N ALA A 53 6.14 9.01 -5.01
CA ALA A 53 6.24 7.95 -4.01
C ALA A 53 6.16 6.58 -4.69
N VAL A 54 6.94 5.61 -4.19
CA VAL A 54 6.95 4.22 -4.67
C VAL A 54 6.94 3.23 -3.51
N LYS A 55 6.24 2.10 -3.68
CA LYS A 55 6.13 1.03 -2.66
C LYS A 55 6.87 -0.24 -3.08
N LEU A 56 7.47 -0.91 -2.10
CA LEU A 56 8.11 -2.22 -2.27
C LEU A 56 8.07 -3.04 -0.98
N ASP A 57 8.17 -4.37 -1.12
CA ASP A 57 8.41 -5.31 -0.02
C ASP A 57 9.56 -6.25 -0.36
N PRO A 58 10.78 -5.98 0.14
CA PRO A 58 11.94 -6.85 0.01
C PRO A 58 12.18 -7.70 1.28
N ALA A 59 11.22 -7.77 2.20
CA ALA A 59 11.42 -8.21 3.58
C ALA A 59 11.24 -9.73 3.80
N GLY A 60 11.08 -10.49 2.71
CA GLY A 60 10.87 -11.94 2.75
C GLY A 60 9.39 -12.33 2.75
N PRO A 61 9.10 -13.65 2.68
CA PRO A 61 7.75 -14.15 2.56
C PRO A 61 6.94 -13.91 3.85
N TYR A 62 5.65 -13.63 3.70
CA TYR A 62 4.67 -13.71 4.78
C TYR A 62 4.00 -15.08 4.79
N THR A 63 3.89 -15.69 5.95
CA THR A 63 3.47 -17.08 6.16
C THR A 63 2.25 -17.19 7.05
N ALA A 64 1.51 -18.30 6.93
CA ALA A 64 0.41 -18.63 7.84
C ALA A 64 0.83 -18.82 9.32
N PHE A 65 2.15 -18.77 9.60
CA PHE A 65 2.73 -18.91 10.94
C PHE A 65 3.36 -17.61 11.47
N ASP A 66 3.13 -16.49 10.79
CA ASP A 66 3.64 -15.18 11.20
C ASP A 66 2.99 -14.71 12.51
N GLY A 67 3.64 -13.91 13.36
CA GLY A 67 4.91 -13.20 13.14
C GLY A 67 6.18 -14.01 13.42
N HIS A 68 7.20 -13.81 12.59
CA HIS A 68 8.51 -14.46 12.72
C HIS A 68 9.66 -13.44 12.90
N GLN A 69 10.88 -13.93 13.03
CA GLN A 69 12.08 -13.10 13.10
C GLN A 69 12.68 -12.97 11.69
N PRO A 70 12.98 -11.76 11.17
CA PRO A 70 13.63 -11.63 9.88
C PRO A 70 14.99 -12.32 9.89
N ARG A 71 15.28 -13.05 8.80
CA ARG A 71 16.60 -13.64 8.57
C ARG A 71 17.58 -12.53 8.27
N LEU A 72 18.88 -12.77 8.47
CA LEU A 72 19.90 -11.78 8.12
C LEU A 72 19.89 -11.41 6.63
N VAL A 73 19.56 -12.37 5.76
CA VAL A 73 19.43 -12.14 4.32
C VAL A 73 18.27 -11.21 3.97
N ASP A 74 17.17 -11.24 4.73
CA ASP A 74 16.01 -10.37 4.49
C ASP A 74 16.32 -8.92 4.90
N ILE A 75 17.02 -8.74 6.03
CA ILE A 75 17.48 -7.41 6.47
C ILE A 75 18.51 -6.84 5.49
N ASP A 76 19.49 -7.65 5.08
CA ASP A 76 20.51 -7.23 4.11
C ASP A 76 19.90 -6.83 2.77
N LEU A 77 19.01 -7.67 2.22
CA LEU A 77 18.31 -7.37 0.97
C LEU A 77 17.48 -6.10 1.11
N SER A 78 16.67 -5.99 2.16
CA SER A 78 15.84 -4.82 2.41
C SER A 78 16.65 -3.53 2.46
N THR A 79 17.79 -3.56 3.17
CA THR A 79 18.72 -2.43 3.30
C THR A 79 19.32 -2.05 1.95
N ARG A 80 19.76 -3.04 1.14
CA ARG A 80 20.32 -2.78 -0.19
C ARG A 80 19.28 -2.22 -1.16
N MET A 81 18.06 -2.74 -1.12
CA MET A 81 16.95 -2.31 -1.99
C MET A 81 16.57 -0.85 -1.70
N ILE A 82 16.28 -0.52 -0.44
CA ILE A 82 15.90 0.85 -0.07
C ILE A 82 17.04 1.85 -0.32
N LYS A 83 18.30 1.44 -0.07
CA LYS A 83 19.48 2.26 -0.38
C LYS A 83 19.55 2.62 -1.86
N ALA A 84 19.49 1.60 -2.73
CA ALA A 84 19.60 1.80 -4.17
C ALA A 84 18.47 2.70 -4.70
N ILE A 85 17.24 2.50 -4.22
CA ILE A 85 16.11 3.36 -4.59
C ILE A 85 16.34 4.79 -4.12
N ARG A 86 16.72 5.01 -2.85
CA ARG A 86 16.97 6.35 -2.32
C ARG A 86 18.08 7.07 -3.09
N GLU A 87 19.16 6.38 -3.43
CA GLU A 87 20.25 6.92 -4.26
C GLU A 87 19.77 7.32 -5.66
N ALA A 88 18.87 6.56 -6.27
CA ALA A 88 18.34 6.85 -7.61
C ALA A 88 17.29 7.99 -7.64
N VAL A 89 16.35 8.00 -6.68
CA VAL A 89 15.24 8.97 -6.68
C VAL A 89 15.60 10.27 -5.96
N GLY A 90 16.58 10.25 -5.06
CA GLY A 90 16.95 11.40 -4.23
C GLY A 90 15.77 11.88 -3.39
N THR A 91 15.47 13.17 -3.43
CA THR A 91 14.31 13.78 -2.75
C THR A 91 13.07 13.91 -3.65
N ARG A 92 13.11 13.37 -4.88
CA ARG A 92 12.00 13.48 -5.83
C ARG A 92 10.83 12.55 -5.48
N ALA A 93 11.08 11.50 -4.71
CA ALA A 93 10.04 10.59 -4.25
C ALA A 93 10.28 10.07 -2.83
N ASP A 94 9.17 9.80 -2.14
CA ASP A 94 9.15 9.04 -0.91
C ASP A 94 9.26 7.53 -1.18
N ILE A 95 9.84 6.79 -0.24
CA ILE A 95 9.86 5.33 -0.27
C ILE A 95 8.87 4.80 0.76
N LEU A 96 7.99 3.92 0.32
CA LEU A 96 6.97 3.28 1.14
C LEU A 96 7.44 1.84 1.39
N PHE A 97 7.84 1.53 2.62
CA PHE A 97 8.32 0.19 2.96
C PHE A 97 7.12 -0.70 3.31
N GLY A 98 6.63 -1.41 2.30
CA GLY A 98 5.31 -2.04 2.21
C GLY A 98 5.23 -3.47 2.76
N THR A 99 5.64 -3.72 4.00
CA THR A 99 5.56 -5.09 4.56
C THR A 99 4.13 -5.57 4.82
N HIS A 100 3.96 -6.87 4.97
CA HIS A 100 2.67 -7.59 5.02
C HIS A 100 2.43 -8.30 6.36
N GLY A 101 2.98 -7.79 7.47
CA GLY A 101 2.84 -8.37 8.80
C GLY A 101 3.74 -9.57 9.08
N GLN A 102 4.87 -9.69 8.38
CA GLN A 102 5.81 -10.80 8.53
C GLN A 102 6.29 -10.99 9.97
N PHE A 103 6.49 -9.91 10.72
CA PHE A 103 7.39 -9.94 11.86
C PHE A 103 6.72 -9.97 13.22
N THR A 104 7.43 -10.52 14.19
CA THR A 104 7.26 -10.14 15.61
C THR A 104 7.67 -8.68 15.83
N ALA A 105 7.25 -8.03 16.92
CA ALA A 105 7.68 -6.66 17.22
C ALA A 105 9.22 -6.53 17.33
N SER A 106 9.92 -7.50 17.93
CA SER A 106 11.39 -7.51 17.95
C SER A 106 12.01 -7.68 16.57
N GLY A 107 11.35 -8.45 15.71
CA GLY A 107 11.74 -8.61 14.31
C GLY A 107 11.60 -7.32 13.52
N ALA A 108 10.44 -6.69 13.61
CA ALA A 108 10.15 -5.41 13.00
C ALA A 108 11.15 -4.33 13.44
N LEU A 109 11.51 -4.26 14.73
CA LEU A 109 12.49 -3.28 15.21
C LEU A 109 13.92 -3.52 14.70
N ARG A 110 14.30 -4.78 14.46
CA ARG A 110 15.56 -5.09 13.78
C ARG A 110 15.55 -4.64 12.32
N MET A 111 14.42 -4.79 11.63
CA MET A 111 14.25 -4.28 10.27
C MET A 111 14.26 -2.75 10.24
N ALA A 112 13.44 -2.11 11.09
CA ALA A 112 13.32 -0.66 11.18
C ALA A 112 14.67 0.02 11.35
N ARG A 113 15.51 -0.45 12.29
CA ARG A 113 16.87 0.08 12.50
C ARG A 113 17.73 0.06 11.24
N ALA A 114 17.56 -0.95 10.39
CA ALA A 114 18.34 -1.11 9.17
C ALA A 114 17.89 -0.16 8.05
N ILE A 115 16.60 0.18 8.01
CA ILE A 115 16.00 1.01 6.95
C ILE A 115 15.82 2.48 7.36
N GLU A 116 15.87 2.82 8.66
CA GLU A 116 15.82 4.18 9.20
C GLU A 116 16.75 5.20 8.50
N PRO A 117 18.01 4.87 8.15
CA PRO A 117 18.91 5.83 7.50
C PRO A 117 18.44 6.35 6.13
N TYR A 118 17.44 5.72 5.52
CA TYR A 118 16.96 6.07 4.17
C TYR A 118 15.63 6.83 4.18
N ASP A 119 15.12 7.15 5.38
CA ASP A 119 13.93 7.98 5.61
C ASP A 119 12.71 7.53 4.78
N PRO A 120 12.23 6.27 4.95
CA PRO A 120 10.97 5.86 4.34
C PRO A 120 9.81 6.66 4.96
N LEU A 121 8.84 7.05 4.11
CA LEU A 121 7.64 7.78 4.57
C LEU A 121 6.80 6.92 5.52
N TRP A 122 6.79 5.60 5.32
CA TRP A 122 6.21 4.68 6.29
C TRP A 122 6.84 3.29 6.29
N PHE A 123 6.57 2.57 7.38
CA PHE A 123 6.73 1.13 7.55
C PHE A 123 5.33 0.50 7.70
N GLU A 124 4.90 -0.20 6.65
CA GLU A 124 3.54 -0.74 6.49
C GLU A 124 3.39 -2.07 7.20
N GLU A 125 2.34 -2.26 7.99
CA GLU A 125 2.01 -3.51 8.68
C GLU A 125 3.26 -4.28 9.17
N PRO A 126 4.05 -3.71 10.10
CA PRO A 126 5.31 -4.33 10.53
C PRO A 126 5.11 -5.65 11.28
N VAL A 127 3.90 -5.89 11.80
CA VAL A 127 3.47 -7.06 12.57
C VAL A 127 2.06 -7.49 12.12
N PRO A 128 1.60 -8.71 12.46
CA PRO A 128 0.23 -9.14 12.17
C PRO A 128 -0.85 -8.18 12.70
N PRO A 129 -2.06 -8.18 12.09
CA PRO A 129 -3.07 -7.14 12.32
C PRO A 129 -3.91 -7.35 13.60
N ASP A 130 -3.74 -8.47 14.30
CA ASP A 130 -4.60 -8.92 15.39
C ASP A 130 -4.39 -8.17 16.71
N MET A 131 -3.19 -7.61 16.93
CA MET A 131 -2.80 -6.97 18.20
C MET A 131 -2.19 -5.57 18.00
N PRO A 132 -3.01 -4.51 17.94
CA PRO A 132 -2.53 -3.12 17.84
C PRO A 132 -1.57 -2.72 18.97
N GLU A 133 -1.71 -3.30 20.16
CA GLU A 133 -0.83 -3.06 21.32
C GLU A 133 0.62 -3.48 21.02
N VAL A 134 0.81 -4.54 20.22
CA VAL A 134 2.12 -5.02 19.76
C VAL A 134 2.67 -4.10 18.68
N MET A 135 1.84 -3.71 17.71
CA MET A 135 2.23 -2.76 16.67
C MET A 135 2.66 -1.41 17.25
N ALA A 136 1.98 -0.95 18.31
CA ALA A 136 2.35 0.26 19.03
C ALA A 136 3.71 0.18 19.73
N GLN A 137 4.21 -1.02 20.07
CA GLN A 137 5.58 -1.19 20.56
C GLN A 137 6.60 -0.83 19.47
N VAL A 138 6.32 -1.23 18.22
CA VAL A 138 7.15 -0.89 17.06
C VAL A 138 7.09 0.62 16.83
N ALA A 139 5.89 1.20 16.73
CA ALA A 139 5.69 2.62 16.47
C ALA A 139 6.40 3.55 17.48
N ARG A 140 6.51 3.13 18.75
CA ARG A 140 7.22 3.91 19.79
C ARG A 140 8.75 3.80 19.73
N ALA A 141 9.30 2.80 19.04
CA ALA A 141 10.71 2.45 19.10
C ALA A 141 11.46 2.64 17.77
N THR A 142 10.78 3.13 16.73
CA THR A 142 11.40 3.62 15.48
C THR A 142 11.03 5.08 15.24
N SER A 143 11.83 5.79 14.45
CA SER A 143 11.45 7.11 13.92
C SER A 143 10.53 7.03 12.71
N ILE A 144 10.40 5.86 12.09
CA ILE A 144 9.61 5.68 10.86
C ILE A 144 8.12 5.68 11.21
N PRO A 145 7.27 6.47 10.51
CA PRO A 145 5.83 6.40 10.67
C PRO A 145 5.29 4.98 10.39
N ILE A 146 4.42 4.46 11.24
CA ILE A 146 3.75 3.18 10.99
C ILE A 146 2.47 3.41 10.20
N ALA A 147 2.29 2.63 9.15
CA ALA A 147 1.06 2.56 8.35
C ALA A 147 0.39 1.18 8.51
N THR A 148 -0.94 1.12 8.59
CA THR A 148 -1.70 -0.15 8.65
C THR A 148 -3.16 0.07 8.30
N GLY A 149 -3.89 -1.00 7.99
CA GLY A 149 -5.35 -0.98 7.95
C GLY A 149 -5.98 -1.77 6.82
N GLU A 150 -5.20 -2.25 5.87
CA GLU A 150 -5.70 -3.00 4.71
C GLU A 150 -6.44 -4.28 5.11
N ARG A 151 -6.05 -4.89 6.23
CA ARG A 151 -6.66 -6.10 6.77
C ARG A 151 -7.75 -5.84 7.81
N LEU A 152 -7.92 -4.60 8.26
CA LEU A 152 -8.89 -4.22 9.30
C LEU A 152 -10.27 -3.90 8.71
N THR A 153 -11.31 -4.04 9.54
CA THR A 153 -12.69 -3.73 9.18
C THR A 153 -13.45 -3.00 10.27
N THR A 154 -14.35 -2.11 9.84
CA THR A 154 -15.20 -1.24 10.67
C THR A 154 -14.44 -0.24 11.52
N LYS A 155 -15.12 0.83 11.93
CA LYS A 155 -14.53 1.84 12.82
C LYS A 155 -14.03 1.30 14.16
N PHE A 156 -14.50 0.13 14.61
CA PHE A 156 -14.16 -0.40 15.93
C PHE A 156 -12.71 -0.92 15.98
N GLU A 157 -12.24 -1.59 14.93
CA GLU A 157 -10.85 -2.03 14.86
C GLU A 157 -9.91 -0.82 14.67
N PHE A 158 -10.28 0.12 13.80
CA PHE A 158 -9.51 1.35 13.62
C PHE A 158 -9.49 2.22 14.88
N ALA A 159 -10.55 2.27 15.68
CA ALA A 159 -10.54 2.97 16.96
C ALA A 159 -9.49 2.39 17.91
N ARG A 160 -9.36 1.06 17.98
CA ARG A 160 -8.30 0.41 18.79
C ARG A 160 -6.90 0.75 18.30
N VAL A 161 -6.68 0.83 16.98
CA VAL A 161 -5.38 1.27 16.41
C VAL A 161 -5.06 2.70 16.82
N ILE A 162 -6.03 3.61 16.70
CA ILE A 162 -5.89 5.03 17.05
C ILE A 162 -5.62 5.20 18.56
N GLU A 163 -6.42 4.57 19.42
CA GLU A 163 -6.30 4.66 20.89
C GLU A 163 -4.93 4.16 21.38
N ASN A 164 -4.42 3.08 20.79
CA ASN A 164 -3.10 2.53 21.12
C ASN A 164 -1.93 3.29 20.50
N ARG A 165 -2.19 4.27 19.62
CA ARG A 165 -1.17 4.93 18.79
C ARG A 165 -0.31 3.91 18.02
N ALA A 166 -0.98 2.90 17.47
CA ALA A 166 -0.33 1.82 16.74
C ALA A 166 0.17 2.26 15.35
N ALA A 167 -0.49 3.25 14.74
CA ALA A 167 -0.13 3.81 13.46
C ALA A 167 -0.45 5.30 13.39
N THR A 168 0.29 6.04 12.57
CA THR A 168 0.05 7.46 12.27
C THR A 168 -0.49 7.67 10.85
N ILE A 169 -0.58 6.60 10.07
CA ILE A 169 -1.18 6.56 8.73
C ILE A 169 -2.13 5.36 8.69
N LEU A 170 -3.40 5.57 8.35
CA LEU A 170 -4.38 4.48 8.23
C LEU A 170 -4.67 4.17 6.76
N GLN A 171 -4.72 2.88 6.45
CA GLN A 171 -4.83 2.35 5.09
C GLN A 171 -6.10 1.51 4.90
N PRO A 172 -7.31 2.06 5.14
CA PRO A 172 -8.53 1.32 4.91
C PRO A 172 -8.71 1.00 3.42
N ASP A 173 -9.01 -0.25 3.11
CA ASP A 173 -9.58 -0.63 1.81
C ASP A 173 -11.10 -0.45 1.88
N LEU A 174 -11.70 0.34 0.98
CA LEU A 174 -13.14 0.62 1.05
C LEU A 174 -14.02 -0.58 0.69
N GLY A 175 -13.47 -1.57 -0.03
CA GLY A 175 -14.11 -2.87 -0.27
C GLY A 175 -14.15 -3.77 0.96
N ARG A 176 -13.39 -3.46 2.01
CA ARG A 176 -13.31 -4.25 3.26
C ARG A 176 -13.73 -3.50 4.52
N SER A 177 -13.35 -2.24 4.65
CA SER A 177 -13.47 -1.45 5.89
C SER A 177 -14.91 -1.10 6.29
N GLY A 178 -15.89 -1.43 5.45
CA GLY A 178 -17.32 -1.19 5.69
C GLY A 178 -17.95 -0.17 4.74
N GLY A 179 -17.24 0.21 3.67
CA GLY A 179 -17.71 1.13 2.64
C GLY A 179 -17.52 2.61 2.98
N ILE A 180 -17.85 3.48 2.01
CA ILE A 180 -17.48 4.91 2.01
C ILE A 180 -17.90 5.65 3.29
N LEU A 181 -19.12 5.43 3.78
CA LEU A 181 -19.60 6.12 4.98
C LEU A 181 -18.86 5.66 6.25
N GLU A 182 -18.60 4.36 6.39
CA GLU A 182 -17.87 3.82 7.54
C GLU A 182 -16.42 4.31 7.50
N THR A 183 -15.77 4.31 6.34
CA THR A 183 -14.42 4.85 6.19
C THR A 183 -14.35 6.36 6.38
N LYS A 184 -15.40 7.12 6.04
CA LYS A 184 -15.47 8.55 6.41
C LYS A 184 -15.47 8.76 7.92
N LYS A 185 -16.13 7.88 8.69
CA LYS A 185 -16.08 7.92 10.16
C LYS A 185 -14.68 7.57 10.68
N ILE A 186 -14.03 6.58 10.10
CA ILE A 186 -12.62 6.24 10.40
C ILE A 186 -11.72 7.46 10.18
N ALA A 187 -11.84 8.10 9.02
CA ALA A 187 -11.08 9.30 8.70
C ALA A 187 -11.31 10.43 9.72
N ALA A 188 -12.57 10.69 10.09
CA ALA A 188 -12.91 11.72 11.06
C ALA A 188 -12.39 11.43 12.49
N MET A 189 -12.36 10.15 12.91
CA MET A 189 -11.71 9.78 14.18
C MET A 189 -10.19 10.02 14.12
N ALA A 190 -9.57 9.70 13.00
CA ALA A 190 -8.13 9.88 12.79
C ALA A 190 -7.72 11.36 12.84
N GLU A 191 -8.56 12.27 12.32
CA GLU A 191 -8.31 13.72 12.37
C GLU A 191 -8.06 14.22 13.80
N ALA A 192 -8.83 13.74 14.79
CA ALA A 192 -8.69 14.14 16.20
C ALA A 192 -7.34 13.75 16.82
N TYR A 193 -6.59 12.86 16.17
CA TYR A 193 -5.28 12.36 16.62
C TYR A 193 -4.15 12.81 15.68
N HIS A 194 -4.41 13.72 14.74
CA HIS A 194 -3.46 14.13 13.70
C HIS A 194 -2.95 12.97 12.84
N ILE A 195 -3.81 11.98 12.61
CA ILE A 195 -3.51 10.78 11.80
C ILE A 195 -4.04 11.00 10.37
N GLN A 196 -3.22 10.64 9.38
CA GLN A 196 -3.58 10.78 7.97
C GLN A 196 -4.15 9.48 7.39
N ILE A 197 -4.87 9.60 6.27
CA ILE A 197 -5.49 8.48 5.55
C ILE A 197 -4.80 8.27 4.20
N ALA A 198 -4.40 7.03 3.94
CA ALA A 198 -3.84 6.58 2.67
C ALA A 198 -4.59 5.32 2.19
N PRO A 199 -5.73 5.45 1.46
CA PRO A 199 -6.59 4.31 1.15
C PRO A 199 -5.85 3.21 0.37
N HIS A 200 -5.96 1.98 0.85
CA HIS A 200 -5.37 0.79 0.22
C HIS A 200 -6.12 0.40 -1.05
N CYS A 201 -5.40 -0.09 -2.06
CA CYS A 201 -5.97 -0.67 -3.27
C CYS A 201 -5.06 -1.75 -3.88
N TYR A 202 -5.37 -3.00 -3.59
CA TYR A 202 -4.88 -4.16 -4.33
C TYR A 202 -6.05 -4.97 -4.91
N CYS A 203 -6.90 -4.31 -5.71
CA CYS A 203 -8.11 -4.91 -6.28
C CYS A 203 -8.57 -4.19 -7.56
N GLY A 204 -9.88 -4.24 -7.85
CA GLY A 204 -10.45 -3.70 -9.09
C GLY A 204 -10.70 -2.18 -9.07
N PRO A 205 -10.96 -1.58 -10.24
CA PRO A 205 -11.11 -0.13 -10.39
C PRO A 205 -12.34 0.47 -9.68
N ILE A 206 -13.30 -0.35 -9.25
CA ILE A 206 -14.47 0.11 -8.49
C ILE A 206 -14.11 0.50 -7.05
N VAL A 207 -13.24 -0.28 -6.39
CA VAL A 207 -12.69 0.13 -5.09
C VAL A 207 -11.79 1.34 -5.27
N GLY A 208 -10.95 1.36 -6.33
CA GLY A 208 -10.18 2.54 -6.69
C GLY A 208 -11.04 3.81 -6.81
N ALA A 209 -12.16 3.74 -7.54
CA ALA A 209 -13.11 4.85 -7.66
C ALA A 209 -13.75 5.24 -6.31
N ALA A 210 -14.11 4.27 -5.46
CA ALA A 210 -14.62 4.55 -4.13
C ALA A 210 -13.57 5.25 -3.24
N ASN A 211 -12.31 4.81 -3.30
CA ASN A 211 -11.18 5.44 -2.61
C ASN A 211 -11.01 6.89 -3.07
N ILE A 212 -11.05 7.16 -4.38
CA ILE A 212 -10.97 8.51 -4.96
C ILE A 212 -12.10 9.40 -4.44
N GLN A 213 -13.35 8.92 -4.48
CA GLN A 213 -14.54 9.66 -4.02
C GLN A 213 -14.48 10.00 -2.53
N LEU A 214 -13.88 9.14 -1.71
CA LEU A 214 -13.67 9.48 -0.30
C LEU A 214 -12.52 10.46 -0.15
N ALA A 215 -11.34 10.13 -0.70
CA ALA A 215 -10.09 10.86 -0.54
C ALA A 215 -10.22 12.34 -0.92
N VAL A 216 -10.94 12.64 -2.01
CA VAL A 216 -11.20 14.01 -2.48
C VAL A 216 -11.90 14.89 -1.42
N THR A 217 -12.54 14.28 -0.42
CA THR A 217 -13.26 14.96 0.65
C THR A 217 -12.54 14.99 1.99
N LEU A 218 -11.36 14.35 2.12
CA LEU A 218 -10.67 14.17 3.41
C LEU A 218 -9.61 15.27 3.61
N PRO A 219 -9.73 16.14 4.62
CA PRO A 219 -8.68 17.12 4.91
C PRO A 219 -7.37 16.46 5.39
N ASN A 220 -7.44 15.25 5.96
CA ASN A 220 -6.29 14.45 6.40
C ASN A 220 -5.87 13.37 5.39
N PHE A 221 -6.18 13.52 4.10
CA PHE A 221 -5.64 12.65 3.05
C PHE A 221 -4.12 12.82 2.93
N LEU A 222 -3.39 11.71 2.82
CA LEU A 222 -1.94 11.70 2.57
C LEU A 222 -1.62 11.39 1.11
N ILE A 223 -2.02 10.20 0.66
CA ILE A 223 -1.68 9.67 -0.66
C ILE A 223 -2.62 8.51 -1.02
N LEU A 224 -2.86 8.30 -2.32
CA LEU A 224 -3.72 7.23 -2.82
C LEU A 224 -2.89 6.12 -3.45
N GLU A 225 -3.16 4.86 -3.10
CA GLU A 225 -2.59 3.72 -3.82
C GLU A 225 -3.20 3.62 -5.22
N SER A 226 -2.34 3.64 -6.24
CA SER A 226 -2.72 3.44 -7.63
C SER A 226 -2.06 2.19 -8.19
N LEU A 227 -2.80 1.45 -9.01
CA LEU A 227 -2.25 0.36 -9.80
C LEU A 227 -1.70 0.94 -11.10
N LYS A 228 -0.41 1.30 -11.06
CA LYS A 228 0.26 2.11 -12.10
C LYS A 228 -0.55 3.38 -12.38
N GLN A 229 -0.81 3.71 -13.64
CA GLN A 229 -1.54 4.91 -14.06
C GLN A 229 -3.05 4.64 -14.30
N TRP A 230 -3.60 3.56 -13.71
CA TRP A 230 -4.96 3.07 -13.98
C TRP A 230 -5.21 2.70 -15.46
N ASP A 231 -4.17 2.20 -16.12
CA ASP A 231 -4.18 1.75 -17.50
C ASP A 231 -4.44 0.23 -17.60
N GLY A 232 -4.18 -0.36 -18.77
CA GLY A 232 -4.33 -1.79 -19.00
C GLY A 232 -5.75 -2.30 -18.70
N PHE A 233 -5.84 -3.42 -17.97
CA PHE A 233 -7.12 -4.06 -17.71
C PHE A 233 -8.03 -3.24 -16.78
N HIS A 234 -7.47 -2.43 -15.87
CA HIS A 234 -8.25 -1.50 -15.06
C HIS A 234 -8.99 -0.47 -15.90
N ALA A 235 -8.36 0.04 -16.96
CA ALA A 235 -9.01 0.91 -17.93
C ALA A 235 -10.10 0.17 -18.74
N THR A 236 -9.79 -1.04 -19.23
CA THR A 236 -10.72 -1.86 -20.05
C THR A 236 -11.99 -2.27 -19.29
N LEU A 237 -11.89 -2.49 -17.98
CA LEU A 237 -13.03 -2.82 -17.11
C LEU A 237 -14.02 -1.66 -16.94
N LEU A 238 -13.63 -0.43 -17.32
CA LEU A 238 -14.47 0.76 -17.21
C LEU A 238 -14.86 1.28 -18.60
N LYS A 239 -16.03 1.91 -18.73
CA LYS A 239 -16.41 2.61 -19.96
C LYS A 239 -15.54 3.85 -20.22
N LYS A 240 -15.07 4.48 -19.15
CA LYS A 240 -14.09 5.56 -19.16
C LYS A 240 -13.06 5.28 -18.08
N LYS A 241 -11.77 5.34 -18.45
CA LYS A 241 -10.67 5.11 -17.51
C LYS A 241 -10.64 6.15 -16.40
N ILE A 242 -10.06 5.78 -15.26
CA ILE A 242 -9.68 6.76 -14.23
C ILE A 242 -8.57 7.64 -14.82
N GLU A 243 -8.72 8.96 -14.69
CA GLU A 243 -7.75 9.90 -15.23
C GLU A 243 -6.56 10.06 -14.27
N TRP A 244 -5.36 9.95 -14.82
CA TRP A 244 -4.10 10.08 -14.11
C TRP A 244 -3.18 11.00 -14.90
N GLN A 245 -2.54 11.96 -14.22
CA GLN A 245 -1.66 12.95 -14.81
C GLN A 245 -0.57 13.35 -13.81
N ASP A 246 0.69 13.31 -14.24
CA ASP A 246 1.86 13.84 -13.53
C ASP A 246 1.90 13.45 -12.04
N GLY A 247 1.75 12.15 -11.74
CA GLY A 247 1.79 11.63 -10.36
C GLY A 247 0.45 11.68 -9.61
N ASN A 248 -0.59 12.26 -10.20
CA ASN A 248 -1.85 12.53 -9.53
C ASN A 248 -3.05 11.88 -10.23
N VAL A 249 -4.00 11.38 -9.45
CA VAL A 249 -5.33 11.02 -9.95
C VAL A 249 -6.20 12.27 -10.03
N ILE A 250 -6.91 12.42 -11.15
CA ILE A 250 -7.85 13.53 -11.38
C ILE A 250 -9.27 13.05 -11.06
N PRO A 251 -9.91 13.55 -9.97
CA PRO A 251 -11.25 13.11 -9.59
C PRO A 251 -12.28 13.37 -10.69
N SER A 252 -13.15 12.39 -10.94
CA SER A 252 -14.27 12.53 -11.86
C SER A 252 -15.30 13.54 -11.34
N LYS A 253 -15.88 14.33 -12.24
CA LYS A 253 -16.98 15.27 -11.95
C LYS A 253 -18.36 14.67 -12.23
N GLU A 254 -18.40 13.43 -12.72
CA GLU A 254 -19.66 12.74 -13.01
C GLU A 254 -20.35 12.27 -11.72
N PRO A 255 -21.69 12.09 -11.73
CA PRO A 255 -22.42 11.59 -10.57
C PRO A 255 -21.95 10.21 -10.06
N GLY A 256 -22.22 9.93 -8.78
CA GLY A 256 -21.98 8.62 -8.17
C GLY A 256 -20.50 8.35 -7.89
N LEU A 257 -20.00 7.17 -8.25
CA LEU A 257 -18.58 6.84 -8.11
C LEU A 257 -17.70 7.54 -9.17
N GLY A 258 -18.32 8.15 -10.18
CA GLY A 258 -17.62 8.81 -11.28
C GLY A 258 -17.03 7.84 -12.31
N VAL A 259 -17.39 6.56 -12.24
CA VAL A 259 -17.01 5.48 -13.17
C VAL A 259 -18.22 4.59 -13.46
N GLU A 260 -18.17 3.89 -14.59
CA GLU A 260 -19.17 2.90 -14.99
C GLU A 260 -18.44 1.63 -15.48
N LEU A 261 -18.88 0.45 -15.02
CA LEU A 261 -18.33 -0.82 -15.48
C LEU A 261 -18.67 -1.06 -16.94
N ASN A 262 -17.72 -1.66 -17.65
CA ASN A 262 -18.00 -2.30 -18.93
C ASN A 262 -18.44 -3.75 -18.68
N GLU A 263 -19.73 -3.95 -18.41
CA GLU A 263 -20.30 -5.26 -18.05
C GLU A 263 -19.97 -6.36 -19.07
N ALA A 264 -19.95 -6.04 -20.37
CA ALA A 264 -19.59 -7.00 -21.40
C ALA A 264 -18.13 -7.49 -21.28
N VAL A 265 -17.21 -6.61 -20.86
CA VAL A 265 -15.82 -7.01 -20.56
C VAL A 265 -15.79 -7.87 -19.30
N CYS A 266 -16.54 -7.52 -18.25
CA CYS A 266 -16.61 -8.33 -17.03
C CYS A 266 -17.12 -9.76 -17.32
N ASP A 267 -18.22 -9.88 -18.06
CA ASP A 267 -18.82 -11.17 -18.43
C ASP A 267 -17.87 -12.03 -19.30
N ALA A 268 -17.04 -11.39 -20.13
CA ALA A 268 -16.07 -12.06 -20.98
C ALA A 268 -14.81 -12.56 -20.22
N HIS A 269 -14.59 -12.14 -18.97
CA HIS A 269 -13.41 -12.51 -18.18
C HIS A 269 -13.78 -13.20 -16.86
N PRO A 270 -14.45 -14.36 -16.90
CA PRO A 270 -14.76 -15.11 -15.68
C PRO A 270 -13.48 -15.66 -15.04
N TYR A 271 -13.40 -15.62 -13.71
CA TYR A 271 -12.32 -16.28 -12.97
C TYR A 271 -12.54 -17.80 -12.97
N THR A 272 -11.58 -18.56 -13.48
CA THR A 272 -11.61 -20.03 -13.57
C THR A 272 -10.48 -20.72 -12.79
N GLY A 273 -9.64 -19.93 -12.11
CA GLY A 273 -8.57 -20.43 -11.27
C GLY A 273 -9.09 -21.06 -9.97
N LYS A 274 -8.15 -21.62 -9.19
CA LYS A 274 -8.45 -22.26 -7.89
C LYS A 274 -7.94 -21.46 -6.70
N ASP A 275 -7.08 -20.48 -6.97
CA ASP A 275 -6.41 -19.71 -5.95
C ASP A 275 -7.32 -18.62 -5.39
N LEU A 276 -6.98 -18.15 -4.19
CA LEU A 276 -7.63 -16.97 -3.65
C LEU A 276 -7.02 -15.71 -4.28
N HIS A 277 -7.65 -14.56 -4.05
CA HIS A 277 -7.11 -13.27 -4.48
C HIS A 277 -5.68 -13.02 -4.01
N LEU A 278 -5.40 -13.38 -2.75
CA LEU A 278 -4.08 -13.43 -2.13
C LEU A 278 -4.00 -14.63 -1.21
N GLN A 279 -2.80 -15.20 -1.07
CA GLN A 279 -2.51 -16.35 -0.21
C GLN A 279 -1.24 -16.07 0.59
N MET A 280 -1.19 -16.58 1.81
CA MET A 280 0.05 -16.60 2.60
C MET A 280 0.80 -17.90 2.32
N MET A 281 2.13 -17.86 2.42
CA MET A 281 2.94 -19.07 2.34
C MET A 281 2.53 -20.06 3.45
N GLN A 282 2.27 -21.32 3.08
CA GLN A 282 1.75 -22.35 4.00
C GLN A 282 2.84 -23.11 4.76
N THR A 283 4.08 -22.65 4.69
CA THR A 283 5.23 -23.25 5.38
C THR A 283 5.86 -22.24 6.33
N PRO A 284 6.28 -22.64 7.54
CA PRO A 284 6.92 -21.74 8.47
C PRO A 284 8.29 -21.29 7.94
N LEU A 285 8.63 -20.02 8.16
CA LEU A 285 9.95 -19.49 7.82
C LEU A 285 10.94 -19.78 8.94
N MET A 286 12.05 -20.46 8.63
CA MET A 286 13.15 -20.66 9.56
C MET A 286 14.03 -19.39 9.61
N PRO A 287 14.18 -18.74 10.78
CA PRO A 287 15.00 -17.53 10.95
C PRO A 287 16.50 -17.71 10.70
#